data_AF-A0A9D5ZH92-F1
#
_entry.id   AF-A0A9D5ZH92-F1
#
_cell.length_a   1.000
_cell.length_b   1.000
_cell.length_c   1.000
_cell.angle_alpha   90.00
_cell.angle_beta   90.00
_cell.angle_gamma   90.00
#
_symmetry.space_group_name_H-M   'P 1'
#
loop_
_entity.id
_entity.type
_entity.pdbx_description
1 polymer ?
#
loop_
_entity_poly.entity_id
_entity_poly.type
_entity_poly.pdbx_seq_one_letter_code
_entity_poly.pdbx_strand_id
1 'polypeptide(L)' 'MAGIESPHLLAGTGAPRGVTVLGSTGSIGCSTVDLLERNRGAFRVEALTGNRNVELLAKQAIDLGAKLAVVADEGL' A
#
# COMPACT_ATOMS: atom_id res chain seq x y z
N MET A 1 35.71 8.75 14.35
CA MET A 1 34.79 7.80 15.01
C MET A 1 33.45 7.92 14.33
N ALA A 2 33.08 6.92 13.52
CA ALA A 2 31.86 6.93 12.71
C ALA A 2 30.63 6.94 13.63
N GLY A 3 29.86 8.03 13.56
CA GLY A 3 28.55 8.10 14.18
C GLY A 3 27.62 7.14 13.45
N ILE A 4 26.98 6.28 14.22
CA ILE A 4 25.84 5.45 13.81
C ILE A 4 24.73 6.39 13.28
N GLU A 5 24.61 6.49 11.97
CA GLU A 5 23.51 7.21 11.32
C GLU A 5 22.23 6.42 11.53
N SER A 6 21.39 6.88 12.45
CA SER A 6 20.06 6.34 12.73
C SER A 6 19.17 6.36 11.47
N PRO A 7 18.81 5.21 10.88
CA PRO A 7 18.06 5.17 9.62
C PRO A 7 16.57 5.50 9.76
N HIS A 8 16.10 5.91 10.94
CA HIS A 8 14.68 6.06 11.25
C HIS A 8 14.13 7.50 11.13
N LEU A 9 14.92 8.47 10.65
CA LEU A 9 14.44 9.83 10.34
C LEU A 9 14.22 10.02 8.83
N LEU A 10 13.26 9.29 8.26
CA LEU A 10 12.77 9.56 6.90
C LEU A 10 11.41 10.25 6.94
N ALA A 11 11.21 11.28 7.76
CA ALA A 11 10.18 12.29 7.49
C ALA A 11 10.74 13.30 6.47
N GLY A 12 11.06 12.82 5.27
CA GLY A 12 11.58 13.64 4.20
C GLY A 12 10.48 14.57 3.65
N THR A 13 10.80 15.85 3.57
CA THR A 13 10.12 16.89 2.79
C THR A 13 10.34 16.70 1.28
N GLY A 14 10.30 15.46 0.77
CA GLY A 14 10.58 15.14 -0.63
C GLY A 14 9.92 13.83 -1.06
N ALA A 15 9.05 13.93 -2.08
CA ALA A 15 8.30 12.88 -2.80
C ALA A 15 7.45 11.88 -1.95
N PRO A 16 6.23 11.51 -2.42
CA PRO A 16 5.42 10.49 -1.76
C PRO A 16 6.16 9.14 -1.65
N ARG A 17 6.05 8.47 -0.49
CA ARG A 17 6.66 7.15 -0.27
C ARG A 17 5.88 6.06 -1.02
N GLY A 18 6.59 5.21 -1.75
CA GLY A 18 6.00 4.04 -2.40
C GLY A 18 5.59 2.97 -1.38
N VAL A 19 4.39 2.42 -1.51
CA VAL A 19 3.88 1.37 -0.61
C VAL A 19 3.24 0.24 -1.42
N THR A 20 3.51 -1.00 -1.01
CA THR A 20 2.79 -2.19 -1.47
C THR A 20 2.09 -2.84 -0.29
N VAL A 21 0.82 -3.20 -0.45
CA VAL A 21 0.04 -3.87 0.60
C VAL A 21 -0.23 -5.31 0.19
N LEU A 22 0.34 -6.25 0.96
CA LEU A 22 0.10 -7.68 0.76
C LEU A 22 -1.12 -8.12 1.57
N GLY A 23 -2.20 -8.51 0.90
CA GLY A 23 -3.47 -8.86 1.53
C GLY A 23 -4.33 -7.64 1.90
N SER A 24 -4.51 -6.69 0.98
CA SER A 24 -5.26 -5.44 1.17
C SER A 24 -6.75 -5.63 1.51
N THR A 25 -7.30 -6.80 1.17
CA THR A 25 -8.71 -7.14 1.44
C THR A 25 -8.92 -7.85 2.78
N GLY A 26 -7.86 -8.14 3.53
CA GLY A 26 -7.95 -8.68 4.89
C GLY A 26 -8.14 -7.58 5.93
N SER A 27 -8.40 -7.91 7.19
CA SER A 27 -8.67 -6.93 8.26
C SER A 27 -7.58 -5.84 8.39
N ILE A 28 -6.31 -6.25 8.50
CA ILE A 28 -5.17 -5.31 8.54
C ILE A 28 -4.99 -4.57 7.22
N GLY A 29 -5.20 -5.26 6.09
CA GLY A 29 -5.15 -4.68 4.76
C GLY A 29 -6.14 -3.53 4.59
N CYS A 30 -7.42 -3.74 4.94
CA CYS A 30 -8.45 -2.72 4.87
C CYS A 30 -8.14 -1.54 5.78
N SER A 31 -7.70 -1.82 7.01
CA SER A 31 -7.28 -0.77 7.95
C SER A 31 -6.09 0.04 7.41
N THR A 32 -5.18 -0.62 6.69
CA THR A 32 -4.04 0.04 6.04
C THR A 32 -4.49 0.89 4.85
N VAL A 33 -5.40 0.37 4.02
CA VAL A 33 -6.00 1.11 2.90
C VAL A 33 -6.68 2.38 3.40
N ASP A 34 -7.46 2.30 4.47
CA ASP A 34 -8.13 3.47 5.07
C ASP A 34 -7.12 4.56 5.48
N LEU A 35 -5.95 4.18 6.00
CA LEU A 35 -4.88 5.12 6.34
C LEU A 35 -4.23 5.73 5.10
N LEU A 36 -4.01 4.94 4.04
CA LEU A 36 -3.44 5.40 2.78
C LEU A 36 -4.38 6.40 2.09
N GLU A 37 -5.68 6.15 2.10
CA GLU A 37 -6.69 7.06 1.54
C GLU A 37 -6.71 8.42 2.22
N ARG A 38 -6.56 8.45 3.55
CA ARG A 38 -6.50 9.68 4.34
C ARG A 38 -5.18 10.45 4.16
N ASN A 39 -4.16 9.83 3.60
CA ASN A 39 -2.80 10.37 3.51
C ASN A 39 -2.22 10.32 2.08
N ARG A 40 -3.04 10.51 1.04
CA ARG A 40 -2.64 10.43 -0.38
C ARG A 40 -1.47 11.31 -0.80
N GLY A 41 -1.20 12.41 -0.08
CA GLY A 41 -0.03 13.25 -0.35
C GLY A 41 1.29 12.66 0.16
N ALA A 42 1.24 11.78 1.16
CA ALA A 42 2.41 11.18 1.79
C ALA A 42 2.80 9.83 1.17
N PHE A 43 1.86 9.16 0.49
CA PHE A 43 2.04 7.81 -0.03
C PHE A 43 1.57 7.68 -1.48
N ARG A 44 2.30 6.86 -2.23
CA ARG A 44 1.91 6.38 -3.57
C ARG A 44 1.81 4.88 -3.51
N VAL A 45 0.64 4.34 -3.88
CA VAL A 45 0.42 2.89 -3.85
C VAL A 45 1.01 2.27 -5.12
N GLU A 46 2.02 1.42 -4.95
CA GLU A 46 2.66 0.72 -6.06
C GLU A 46 1.86 -0.53 -6.43
N ALA A 47 1.48 -1.34 -5.43
CA ALA A 47 0.71 -2.55 -5.66
C ALA A 47 -0.20 -2.90 -4.48
N LEU A 48 -1.33 -3.55 -4.79
CA LEU A 48 -2.19 -4.21 -3.82
C LEU A 48 -2.31 -5.69 -4.19
N THR A 49 -2.36 -6.56 -3.19
CA THR A 49 -2.66 -7.98 -3.41
C THR A 49 -3.86 -8.43 -2.59
N GLY A 50 -4.64 -9.37 -3.12
CA GLY A 50 -5.77 -9.99 -2.44
C GLY A 50 -5.88 -11.46 -2.81
N ASN A 51 -6.63 -12.25 -2.02
CA ASN A 51 -6.85 -13.66 -2.33
C ASN A 51 -8.08 -13.84 -3.22
N ARG A 52 -9.29 -13.89 -2.65
CA ARG A 52 -10.53 -14.17 -3.40
C ARG A 52 -11.51 -13.00 -3.53
N ASN A 53 -11.33 -11.93 -2.75
CA ASN A 53 -12.23 -10.79 -2.79
C ASN A 53 -11.80 -9.81 -3.90
N VAL A 54 -11.98 -10.25 -5.15
CA VAL A 54 -11.51 -9.53 -6.35
C VAL A 54 -12.22 -8.19 -6.51
N GLU A 55 -13.51 -8.12 -6.21
CA GLU A 55 -14.29 -6.88 -6.30
C GLU A 55 -13.75 -5.80 -5.36
N LEU A 56 -13.51 -6.15 -4.09
CA LEU A 56 -12.92 -5.21 -3.13
C LEU A 56 -11.50 -4.82 -3.54
N LEU A 57 -10.67 -5.78 -3.98
CA LEU A 57 -9.31 -5.49 -4.44
C LEU A 57 -9.31 -4.50 -5.60
N ALA A 58 -10.18 -4.71 -6.60
CA ALA A 58 -10.33 -3.84 -7.76
C ALA A 58 -10.78 -2.44 -7.34
N LYS A 59 -11.78 -2.34 -6.44
CA LYS A 59 -12.24 -1.07 -5.89
C LYS A 59 -11.09 -0.32 -5.20
N GLN A 60 -10.38 -0.96 -4.29
CA GLN A 60 -9.26 -0.36 -3.56
C GLN A 60 -8.15 0.10 -4.52
N ALA A 61 -7.83 -0.70 -5.56
CA ALA A 61 -6.80 -0.35 -6.53
C ALA A 61 -7.18 0.89 -7.36
N ILE A 62 -8.44 0.97 -7.82
CA ILE A 62 -8.97 2.13 -8.55
C ILE A 62 -8.96 3.36 -7.65
N ASP A 63 -9.52 3.25 -6.45
CA ASP A 63 -9.61 4.37 -5.53
C ASP A 63 -8.23 4.92 -5.21
N LEU A 64 -7.27 4.05 -4.85
CA LEU A 64 -5.91 4.46 -4.48
C LEU A 64 -5.00 4.82 -5.65
N GLY A 65 -5.41 4.57 -6.89
CA GLY A 65 -4.55 4.73 -8.08
C GLY A 65 -3.34 3.79 -8.05
N ALA A 66 -3.54 2.55 -7.57
CA ALA A 66 -2.49 1.55 -7.52
C ALA A 66 -2.02 1.19 -8.93
N LYS A 67 -0.70 1.03 -9.13
CA LYS A 67 -0.16 0.66 -10.46
C LYS A 67 -0.37 -0.81 -10.81
N LEU A 68 -0.54 -1.67 -9.80
CA LEU A 68 -0.71 -3.11 -9.96
C LEU A 68 -1.69 -3.66 -8.90
N ALA A 69 -2.58 -4.55 -9.34
CA ALA A 69 -3.40 -5.38 -8.46
C ALA A 69 -3.14 -6.85 -8.77
N VAL A 70 -2.89 -7.67 -7.76
CA VAL A 70 -2.59 -9.11 -7.92
C VAL A 70 -3.61 -9.94 -7.14
N VAL A 71 -4.24 -10.88 -7.84
CA VAL A 71 -5.10 -11.91 -7.26
C VAL A 71 -4.25 -13.16 -7.05
N ALA A 72 -4.23 -13.68 -5.82
CA ALA A 72 -3.41 -14.85 -5.47
C ALA A 72 -4.08 -16.20 -5.79
N ASP A 73 -5.41 -16.23 -5.91
CA ASP A 73 -6.16 -17.44 -6.24
C ASP A 73 -6.18 -17.64 -7.77
N GLU A 74 -5.52 -18.69 -8.24
CA GLU A 74 -5.44 -19.05 -9.67
C GLU A 74 -6.76 -19.67 -10.21
N GLY A 75 -7.69 -20.05 -9.32
CA GLY A 75 -8.97 -20.67 -9.69
C GLY A 75 -10.11 -19.68 -9.97
N LEU A 76 -9.82 -18.39 -10.00
CA LEU A 76 -10.76 -17.28 -10.19
C LEU A 76 -10.76 -16.71 -11.60
#